data_AF-A6FZI0-F1
#
_entry.id   AF-A6FZI0-F1
#
_cell.length_a   1.000
_cell.length_b   1.000
_cell.length_c   1.000
_cell.angle_alpha   90.00
_cell.angle_beta   90.00
_cell.angle_gamma   90.00
#
_symmetry.space_group_name_H-M   'P 1'
#
loop_
_entity.id
_entity.type
_entity.pdbx_description
1 polymer ?
#
loop_
_entity_poly.entity_id
_entity_poly.type
_entity_poly.pdbx_seq_one_letter_code
_entity_poly.pdbx_strand_id
1 'polypeptide(L)'
;MSMAKIDTQHDEGEAQELDATELDASLEEVLEDDEDDEDDADEPRLGRGRENQQGIAILMVLIALAILFPFTATFNYKARVDWQSAVNHGAEVQARAIQRGAMQLSVLMFELQRMVFNQKQFRDMVGAMDITMLAPYLMSVFGTEDGAEGLGALVGLDTSSLNELALEGGGSFEVRLEAESGKINVNCLAMEKDGDSDKNRPQARTYETLEALQMPKLYDPLFDEEKSDGNRYLRYDVLRAMVDYIDPDRGKFSTYRLANSSQDERYRYTELYDPYQARNARLDSVQELHLVAGIDDDWMAAFAHELTVYGGCKVNLNFASPEQVALVLRHAVSGKDRWKTEGENFLTMTMPLANFVVESREFNLFTKLDDVKKLVDNPDNFVNPLTLFGEDGDSDNLANVPKVPDGMDVRVNGGERDGATWGGLKDVATVTPERIYRLEIITTVGSVNKRVTAVYDIQYARSQSQGKGAWLYYRED
;
A
#
# COMPACT_ATOMS: atom_id res chain seq x y z
N MET A 1 7.92 17.12 -52.09
CA MET A 1 6.49 17.27 -51.71
C MET A 1 6.49 18.11 -50.44
N SER A 2 6.43 19.46 -50.45
CA SER A 2 5.44 20.42 -50.97
C SER A 2 4.02 20.26 -50.41
N MET A 3 3.58 21.35 -49.74
CA MET A 3 2.23 21.76 -49.31
C MET A 3 1.62 21.07 -48.07
N ALA A 4 1.00 21.76 -47.10
CA ALA A 4 0.55 23.15 -47.03
C ALA A 4 0.51 23.68 -45.57
N LYS A 5 0.77 24.98 -45.41
CA LYS A 5 0.46 25.81 -44.24
C LYS A 5 -1.03 26.15 -44.22
N ILE A 6 -1.62 26.19 -43.04
CA ILE A 6 -2.83 26.98 -42.75
C ILE A 6 -2.49 27.84 -41.53
N ASP A 7 -2.52 29.15 -41.73
CA ASP A 7 -2.44 30.19 -40.69
C ASP A 7 -3.77 30.27 -39.93
N THR A 8 -3.70 30.42 -38.62
CA THR A 8 -4.80 30.96 -37.80
C THR A 8 -4.21 32.04 -36.90
N GLN A 9 -4.78 33.25 -37.03
CA GLN A 9 -4.43 34.48 -36.34
C GLN A 9 -5.61 34.88 -35.44
N HIS A 10 -5.30 35.54 -34.31
CA HIS A 10 -6.18 36.23 -33.34
C HIS A 10 -7.09 35.33 -32.48
N ASP A 11 -7.32 35.58 -31.19
CA ASP A 11 -7.28 36.84 -30.45
C ASP A 11 -7.05 36.60 -28.94
N GLU A 12 -6.37 37.54 -28.28
CA GLU A 12 -6.26 37.61 -26.82
C GLU A 12 -7.57 38.18 -26.24
N GLY A 13 -8.11 37.57 -25.20
CA GLY A 13 -9.30 38.04 -24.50
C GLY A 13 -9.25 37.68 -23.03
N GLU A 14 -9.11 38.70 -22.19
CA GLU A 14 -9.11 38.70 -20.72
C GLU A 14 -10.29 37.89 -20.15
N ALA A 15 -9.99 37.02 -19.18
CA ALA A 15 -10.99 36.44 -18.30
C ALA A 15 -11.28 37.46 -17.18
N GLN A 16 -12.46 38.06 -17.22
CA GLN A 16 -12.99 38.88 -16.13
C GLN A 16 -14.06 38.11 -15.37
N GLU A 17 -13.80 37.99 -14.08
CA GLU A 17 -14.60 37.47 -12.97
C GLU A 17 -16.05 37.97 -13.01
N LEU A 18 -17.03 37.06 -13.05
CA LEU A 18 -18.45 37.40 -12.97
C LEU A 18 -18.99 37.06 -11.58
N ASP A 19 -19.13 38.12 -10.79
CA ASP A 19 -19.85 38.20 -9.53
C ASP A 19 -21.35 37.95 -9.72
N ALA A 20 -21.93 37.20 -8.80
CA ALA A 20 -23.32 36.80 -8.80
C ALA A 20 -24.13 37.79 -7.96
N THR A 21 -24.62 38.87 -8.59
CA THR A 21 -25.72 39.67 -8.05
C THR A 21 -26.39 40.46 -9.19
N GLU A 22 -27.69 40.69 -9.06
CA GLU A 22 -28.58 41.44 -9.98
C GLU A 22 -29.14 40.68 -11.19
N LEU A 23 -30.28 40.01 -10.99
CA LEU A 23 -31.31 39.83 -12.02
C LEU A 23 -32.69 39.77 -11.33
N ASP A 24 -33.23 40.94 -11.01
CA ASP A 24 -34.67 41.14 -10.86
C ASP A 24 -35.03 42.54 -11.37
N ALA A 25 -36.21 42.69 -11.95
CA ALA A 25 -36.76 43.87 -12.64
C ALA A 25 -36.33 44.10 -14.11
N SER A 26 -37.17 43.64 -15.05
CA SER A 26 -37.72 44.47 -16.14
C SER A 26 -38.51 43.59 -17.12
N LEU A 27 -39.84 43.71 -17.11
CA LEU A 27 -40.70 43.33 -18.23
C LEU A 27 -42.06 44.00 -18.03
N GLU A 28 -42.12 45.27 -18.44
CA GLU A 28 -43.35 46.00 -18.70
C GLU A 28 -43.20 46.67 -20.06
N GLU A 29 -44.33 46.74 -20.78
CA GLU A 29 -44.57 47.54 -21.98
C GLU A 29 -44.13 46.93 -23.33
N VAL A 30 -45.13 46.48 -24.11
CA VAL A 30 -45.46 46.89 -25.49
C VAL A 30 -46.73 46.13 -25.87
N LEU A 31 -47.81 46.82 -26.23
CA LEU A 31 -48.62 46.53 -27.42
C LEU A 31 -49.64 47.66 -27.64
N GLU A 32 -49.51 48.27 -28.81
CA GLU A 32 -50.19 49.47 -29.33
C GLU A 32 -51.65 49.22 -29.73
N ASP A 33 -52.38 50.34 -29.75
CA ASP A 33 -53.72 50.58 -30.28
C ASP A 33 -53.84 50.31 -31.80
N ASP A 34 -55.03 49.92 -32.26
CA ASP A 34 -55.79 50.69 -33.27
C ASP A 34 -57.23 50.15 -33.47
N GLU A 35 -58.16 51.09 -33.30
CA GLU A 35 -59.52 51.34 -33.83
C GLU A 35 -60.40 50.22 -34.43
N ASP A 36 -61.68 50.17 -34.00
CA ASP A 36 -62.81 50.52 -34.88
C ASP A 36 -64.14 50.63 -34.08
N ASP A 37 -64.88 51.71 -34.34
CA ASP A 37 -66.22 52.04 -33.85
C ASP A 37 -67.30 51.10 -34.43
N GLU A 38 -68.26 50.65 -33.62
CA GLU A 38 -69.64 50.42 -34.10
C GLU A 38 -70.68 50.33 -32.96
N ASP A 39 -71.59 51.30 -33.00
CA ASP A 39 -73.02 51.32 -32.66
C ASP A 39 -73.59 50.91 -31.28
N ASP A 40 -74.28 51.89 -30.70
CA ASP A 40 -75.25 51.82 -29.61
C ASP A 40 -76.40 50.83 -29.88
N ALA A 41 -76.67 49.94 -28.92
CA ALA A 41 -78.02 49.41 -28.69
C ALA A 41 -78.26 49.06 -27.21
N ASP A 42 -79.45 49.46 -26.77
CA ASP A 42 -79.95 49.59 -25.40
C ASP A 42 -80.44 48.25 -24.77
N GLU A 43 -80.33 48.18 -23.44
CA GLU A 43 -81.00 47.28 -22.47
C GLU A 43 -80.73 45.74 -22.40
N PRO A 44 -81.03 45.04 -21.26
CA PRO A 44 -81.25 45.51 -19.89
C PRO A 44 -80.35 44.81 -18.84
N ARG A 45 -80.28 45.45 -17.67
CA ARG A 45 -79.71 44.92 -16.42
C ARG A 45 -80.36 43.58 -16.02
N LEU A 46 -79.55 42.53 -15.91
CA LEU A 46 -79.88 41.32 -15.17
C LEU A 46 -78.84 41.11 -14.06
N GLY A 47 -79.29 41.40 -12.84
CA GLY A 47 -78.52 41.14 -11.63
C GLY A 47 -78.55 39.66 -11.20
N ARG A 48 -77.72 39.42 -10.17
CA ARG A 48 -77.63 38.25 -9.27
C ARG A 48 -76.87 37.03 -9.76
N GLY A 49 -75.75 36.78 -9.07
CA GLY A 49 -75.16 35.44 -8.93
C GLY A 49 -73.64 35.37 -8.80
N ARG A 50 -72.97 36.31 -8.12
CA ARG A 50 -71.50 36.41 -8.13
C ARG A 50 -70.81 36.13 -6.78
N GLU A 51 -71.39 35.27 -5.94
CA GLU A 51 -70.81 34.90 -4.64
C GLU A 51 -70.41 33.41 -4.49
N ASN A 52 -70.68 32.54 -5.47
CA ASN A 52 -70.38 31.09 -5.35
C ASN A 52 -69.26 30.54 -6.28
N GLN A 53 -68.64 31.36 -7.14
CA GLN A 53 -67.55 30.91 -8.02
C GLN A 53 -66.15 31.05 -7.39
N GLN A 54 -66.00 31.85 -6.34
CA GLN A 54 -64.72 32.04 -5.66
C GLN A 54 -64.27 30.77 -4.93
N GLY A 55 -65.20 29.97 -4.38
CA GLY A 55 -64.87 28.70 -3.71
C GLY A 55 -64.37 27.60 -4.64
N ILE A 56 -64.91 27.50 -5.86
CA ILE A 56 -64.50 26.49 -6.86
C ILE A 56 -63.13 26.85 -7.45
N ALA A 57 -62.87 28.13 -7.71
CA ALA A 57 -61.57 28.59 -8.18
C ALA A 57 -60.44 28.29 -7.18
N ILE A 58 -60.68 28.54 -5.88
CA ILE A 58 -59.72 28.23 -4.82
C ILE A 58 -59.46 26.71 -4.74
N LEU A 59 -60.50 25.89 -4.90
CA LEU A 59 -60.38 24.43 -4.83
C LEU A 59 -59.61 23.87 -6.03
N MET A 60 -59.80 24.44 -7.23
CA MET A 60 -59.00 24.09 -8.41
C MET A 60 -57.52 24.46 -8.24
N VAL A 61 -57.24 25.65 -7.69
CA VAL A 61 -55.87 26.11 -7.41
C VAL A 61 -55.20 25.23 -6.36
N LEU A 62 -55.93 24.82 -5.31
CA LEU A 62 -55.41 23.91 -4.28
C LEU A 62 -55.09 22.53 -4.84
N ILE A 63 -55.93 21.98 -5.72
CA ILE A 63 -55.64 20.70 -6.39
C ILE A 63 -54.42 20.85 -7.32
N ALA A 64 -54.34 21.94 -8.08
CA ALA A 64 -53.18 22.21 -8.93
C ALA A 64 -51.88 22.31 -8.11
N LEU A 65 -51.89 23.07 -7.01
CA LEU A 65 -50.75 23.18 -6.08
C LEU A 65 -50.40 21.84 -5.43
N ALA A 66 -51.39 21.04 -5.03
CA ALA A 66 -51.18 19.72 -4.44
C ALA A 66 -50.51 18.74 -5.41
N ILE A 67 -50.71 18.91 -6.73
CA ILE A 67 -50.05 18.10 -7.77
C ILE A 67 -48.67 18.67 -8.11
N LEU A 68 -48.53 20.01 -8.17
CA LEU A 68 -47.30 20.68 -8.60
C LEU A 68 -46.20 20.57 -7.53
N PHE A 69 -46.56 20.65 -6.25
CA PHE A 69 -45.62 20.54 -5.14
C PHE A 69 -44.77 19.25 -5.14
N PRO A 70 -45.35 18.03 -5.18
CA PRO A 70 -44.57 16.79 -5.21
C PRO A 70 -43.75 16.65 -6.51
N PHE A 71 -44.22 17.21 -7.64
CA PHE A 71 -43.47 17.19 -8.89
C PHE A 71 -42.21 18.06 -8.80
N THR A 72 -42.33 19.30 -8.33
CA THR A 72 -41.19 20.20 -8.12
C THR A 72 -40.22 19.64 -7.08
N ALA A 73 -40.73 19.07 -5.98
CA ALA A 73 -39.89 18.42 -4.96
C ALA A 73 -39.10 17.23 -5.54
N THR A 74 -39.75 16.37 -6.33
CA THR A 74 -39.09 15.23 -6.99
C THR A 74 -38.06 15.67 -8.02
N PHE A 75 -38.37 16.71 -8.80
CA PHE A 75 -37.44 17.27 -9.79
C PHE A 75 -36.21 17.87 -9.11
N ASN A 76 -36.39 18.65 -8.03
CA ASN A 76 -35.28 19.23 -7.28
C ASN A 76 -34.38 18.15 -6.67
N TYR A 77 -34.99 17.11 -6.08
CA TYR A 77 -34.24 15.97 -5.55
C TYR A 77 -33.43 15.25 -6.64
N LYS A 78 -34.05 14.92 -7.77
CA LYS A 78 -33.37 14.28 -8.90
C LYS A 78 -32.25 15.15 -9.46
N ALA A 79 -32.50 16.43 -9.70
CA ALA A 79 -31.51 17.37 -10.20
C ALA A 79 -30.30 17.48 -9.25
N ARG A 80 -30.52 17.46 -7.93
CA ARG A 80 -29.43 17.46 -6.95
C ARG A 80 -28.62 16.17 -6.99
N VAL A 81 -29.27 15.00 -7.07
CA VAL A 81 -28.60 13.70 -7.16
C VAL A 81 -27.80 13.59 -8.46
N ASP A 82 -28.39 14.00 -9.59
CA ASP A 82 -27.74 13.97 -10.90
C ASP A 82 -26.54 14.91 -10.94
N TRP A 83 -26.67 16.12 -10.37
CA TRP A 83 -25.57 17.07 -10.22
C TRP A 83 -24.44 16.49 -9.36
N GLN A 84 -24.76 15.90 -8.20
CA GLN A 84 -23.77 15.24 -7.35
C GLN A 84 -23.09 14.06 -8.05
N SER A 85 -23.84 13.26 -8.82
CA SER A 85 -23.30 12.16 -9.60
C SER A 85 -22.34 12.65 -10.69
N ALA A 86 -22.69 13.75 -11.38
CA ALA A 86 -21.83 14.34 -12.40
C ALA A 86 -20.52 14.89 -11.80
N VAL A 87 -20.61 15.58 -10.65
CA VAL A 87 -19.43 16.06 -9.90
C VAL A 87 -18.55 14.90 -9.46
N ASN A 88 -19.12 13.85 -8.87
CA ASN A 88 -18.37 12.67 -8.44
C ASN A 88 -17.69 11.95 -9.61
N HIS A 89 -18.35 11.87 -10.78
CA HIS A 89 -17.76 11.26 -11.96
C HIS A 89 -16.58 12.09 -12.51
N GLY A 90 -16.71 13.42 -12.52
CA GLY A 90 -15.60 14.32 -12.86
C GLY A 90 -14.42 14.16 -11.91
N ALA A 91 -14.68 14.15 -10.60
CA ALA A 91 -13.69 13.94 -9.56
C ALA A 91 -12.99 12.57 -9.69
N GLU A 92 -13.72 11.51 -10.06
CA GLU A 92 -13.14 10.19 -10.31
C GLU A 92 -12.17 10.19 -11.49
N VAL A 93 -12.52 10.86 -12.60
CA VAL A 93 -11.63 10.98 -13.77
C VAL A 93 -10.37 11.78 -13.42
N GLN A 94 -10.53 12.89 -12.68
CA GLN A 94 -9.41 13.70 -12.19
C GLN A 94 -8.51 12.89 -11.25
N ALA A 95 -9.08 12.14 -10.31
CA ALA A 95 -8.32 11.28 -9.40
C ALA A 95 -7.49 10.25 -10.17
N ARG A 96 -8.07 9.58 -11.17
CA ARG A 96 -7.33 8.62 -12.02
C ARG A 96 -6.20 9.29 -12.82
N ALA A 97 -6.39 10.52 -13.28
CA ALA A 97 -5.34 11.28 -13.96
C ALA A 97 -4.18 11.61 -13.02
N ILE A 98 -4.48 12.07 -11.80
CA ILE A 98 -3.49 12.33 -10.75
C ILE A 98 -2.72 11.05 -10.41
N GLN A 99 -3.41 9.92 -10.21
CA GLN A 99 -2.76 8.63 -9.92
C GLN A 99 -1.80 8.20 -11.03
N ARG A 100 -2.17 8.38 -12.30
CA ARG A 100 -1.27 8.09 -13.44
C ARG A 100 -0.05 9.00 -13.43
N GLY A 101 -0.21 10.29 -13.11
CA GLY A 101 0.88 11.23 -12.93
C GLY A 101 1.83 10.81 -11.79
N ALA A 102 1.27 10.50 -10.62
CA ALA A 102 2.02 10.03 -9.46
C ALA A 102 2.76 8.70 -9.75
N MET A 103 2.17 7.77 -10.50
CA MET A 103 2.85 6.56 -10.95
C MET A 103 4.05 6.86 -11.85
N GLN A 104 3.93 7.79 -12.80
CA GLN A 104 5.06 8.17 -13.67
C GLN A 104 6.17 8.86 -12.88
N LEU A 105 5.82 9.73 -11.94
CA LEU A 105 6.77 10.36 -11.03
C LEU A 105 7.49 9.32 -10.16
N SER A 106 6.79 8.28 -9.72
CA SER A 106 7.40 7.16 -8.98
C SER A 106 8.44 6.41 -9.82
N VAL A 107 8.21 6.25 -11.13
CA VAL A 107 9.22 5.66 -12.04
C VAL A 107 10.47 6.54 -12.11
N LEU A 108 10.33 7.86 -12.18
CA LEU A 108 11.46 8.79 -12.14
C LEU A 108 12.24 8.67 -10.83
N MET A 109 11.53 8.54 -9.71
CA MET A 109 12.12 8.32 -8.39
C MET A 109 12.91 7.00 -8.32
N PHE A 110 12.39 5.91 -8.87
CA PHE A 110 13.13 4.64 -8.95
C PHE A 110 14.35 4.71 -9.89
N GLU A 111 14.28 5.54 -10.92
CA GLU A 111 15.43 5.82 -11.78
C GLU A 111 16.51 6.62 -11.05
N LEU A 112 16.12 7.58 -10.19
CA LEU A 112 17.04 8.29 -9.30
C LEU A 112 17.75 7.31 -8.34
N GLN A 113 17.00 6.40 -7.72
CA GLN A 113 17.56 5.33 -6.88
C GLN A 113 18.62 4.51 -7.65
N ARG A 114 18.34 4.15 -8.90
CA ARG A 114 19.27 3.38 -9.73
C ARG A 114 20.51 4.16 -10.14
N MET A 115 20.36 5.43 -10.51
CA MET A 115 21.44 6.24 -11.08
C MET A 115 22.33 6.88 -10.01
N VAL A 116 21.77 7.27 -8.86
CA VAL A 116 22.48 8.03 -7.82
C VAL A 116 22.74 7.16 -6.59
N PHE A 117 21.69 6.69 -5.92
CA PHE A 117 21.83 5.99 -4.64
C PHE A 117 22.54 4.64 -4.75
N ASN A 118 22.34 3.92 -5.85
CA ASN A 118 23.04 2.68 -6.13
C ASN A 118 24.47 2.87 -6.65
N GLN A 119 24.90 4.10 -6.95
CA GLN A 119 26.26 4.37 -7.41
C GLN A 119 27.25 4.30 -6.25
N LYS A 120 28.32 3.52 -6.42
CA LYS A 120 29.35 3.32 -5.38
C LYS A 120 29.92 4.65 -4.85
N GLN A 121 30.19 5.61 -5.75
CA GLN A 121 30.75 6.92 -5.38
C GLN A 121 29.85 7.70 -4.41
N PHE A 122 28.54 7.69 -4.64
CA PHE A 122 27.59 8.37 -3.77
C PHE A 122 27.51 7.66 -2.41
N ARG A 123 27.46 6.33 -2.41
CA ARG A 123 27.44 5.52 -1.18
C ARG A 123 28.69 5.68 -0.33
N ASP A 124 29.86 5.80 -0.96
CA ASP A 124 31.12 6.02 -0.26
C ASP A 124 31.18 7.42 0.37
N MET A 125 30.43 8.40 -0.15
CA MET A 125 30.39 9.78 0.34
C MET A 125 29.34 10.02 1.43
N VAL A 126 28.12 9.52 1.23
CA VAL A 126 26.95 9.85 2.10
C VAL A 126 26.51 8.65 2.95
N GLY A 127 27.06 7.46 2.71
CA GLY A 127 26.58 6.22 3.32
C GLY A 127 25.59 5.48 2.43
N ALA A 128 25.22 4.27 2.84
CA ALA A 128 24.24 3.49 2.10
C ALA A 128 22.83 3.95 2.49
N MET A 129 22.16 4.63 1.58
CA MET A 129 20.77 5.08 1.74
C MET A 129 19.87 4.43 0.67
N ASP A 130 18.58 4.38 0.97
CA ASP A 130 17.56 3.95 0.02
C ASP A 130 16.50 5.04 -0.16
N ILE A 131 15.94 5.12 -1.35
CA ILE A 131 14.90 6.07 -1.70
C ILE A 131 13.66 5.96 -0.81
N THR A 132 13.37 4.82 -0.18
CA THR A 132 12.27 4.68 0.79
C THR A 132 12.34 5.67 1.95
N MET A 133 13.54 6.12 2.32
CA MET A 133 13.75 7.10 3.40
C MET A 133 13.35 8.52 3.00
N LEU A 134 13.37 8.82 1.69
CA LEU A 134 13.15 10.17 1.15
C LEU A 134 11.90 10.27 0.29
N ALA A 135 11.35 9.15 -0.17
CA ALA A 135 10.24 9.08 -1.10
C ALA A 135 9.01 9.88 -0.63
N PRO A 136 8.52 9.76 0.61
CA PRO A 136 7.37 10.54 1.06
C PRO A 136 7.61 12.05 0.93
N TYR A 137 8.80 12.53 1.31
CA TYR A 137 9.18 13.95 1.25
C TYR A 137 9.35 14.46 -0.18
N LEU A 138 9.95 13.67 -1.07
CA LEU A 138 10.13 14.05 -2.47
C LEU A 138 8.78 14.08 -3.22
N MET A 139 7.89 13.15 -2.90
CA MET A 139 6.58 13.06 -3.54
C MET A 139 5.58 14.09 -2.97
N SER A 140 5.69 14.45 -1.69
CA SER A 140 4.76 15.40 -1.06
C SER A 140 4.79 16.78 -1.71
N VAL A 141 5.94 17.23 -2.24
CA VAL A 141 6.07 18.50 -2.97
C VAL A 141 5.09 18.63 -4.13
N PHE A 142 4.79 17.51 -4.79
CA PHE A 142 3.86 17.47 -5.92
C PHE A 142 2.43 17.16 -5.50
N GLY A 143 2.24 16.64 -4.28
CA GLY A 143 0.95 16.17 -3.77
C GLY A 143 0.12 17.25 -3.09
N THR A 144 0.76 18.13 -2.31
CA THR A 144 0.11 19.22 -1.57
C THR A 144 1.01 20.45 -1.47
N GLU A 145 0.42 21.63 -1.35
CA GLU A 145 1.16 22.88 -1.08
C GLU A 145 1.96 22.79 0.23
N ASP A 146 1.35 22.26 1.30
CA ASP A 146 2.02 22.00 2.59
C ASP A 146 3.27 21.12 2.45
N GLY A 147 3.26 20.17 1.51
CA GLY A 147 4.37 19.27 1.25
C GLY A 147 5.59 19.97 0.66
N ALA A 148 5.37 21.02 -0.15
CA ALA A 148 6.44 21.83 -0.71
C ALA A 148 7.08 22.74 0.36
N GLU A 149 6.27 23.35 1.22
CA GLU A 149 6.76 24.16 2.35
C GLU A 149 7.60 23.34 3.35
N GLY A 150 7.16 22.10 3.65
CA GLY A 150 7.88 21.19 4.53
C GLY A 150 9.29 20.85 4.06
N LEU A 151 9.50 20.65 2.76
CA LEU A 151 10.83 20.43 2.19
C LEU A 151 11.69 21.71 2.25
N GLY A 152 11.08 22.87 2.01
CA GLY A 152 11.72 24.18 2.14
C GLY A 152 12.34 24.44 3.48
N ALA A 153 11.56 24.18 4.53
CA ALA A 153 12.00 24.31 5.90
C ALA A 153 13.17 23.38 6.24
N LEU A 154 13.19 22.16 5.66
CA LEU A 154 14.23 21.17 5.90
C LEU A 154 15.54 21.46 5.17
N VAL A 155 15.47 21.92 3.91
CA VAL A 155 16.65 22.14 3.04
C VAL A 155 17.12 23.60 3.07
N GLY A 156 16.34 24.50 3.68
CA GLY A 156 16.66 25.94 3.74
C GLY A 156 16.58 26.64 2.38
N LEU A 157 15.72 26.16 1.50
CA LEU A 157 15.50 26.69 0.15
C LEU A 157 14.24 27.55 0.10
N ASP A 158 14.24 28.57 -0.77
CA ASP A 158 13.03 29.33 -1.08
C ASP A 158 12.08 28.48 -1.93
N THR A 159 10.95 28.10 -1.34
CA THR A 159 9.96 27.18 -1.93
C THR A 159 8.86 27.86 -2.70
N SER A 160 8.88 29.18 -2.83
CA SER A 160 7.92 29.91 -3.67
C SER A 160 7.80 29.30 -5.07
N SER A 161 8.93 28.89 -5.66
CA SER A 161 8.98 28.19 -6.96
C SER A 161 8.54 26.71 -6.94
N LEU A 162 8.55 26.05 -5.77
CA LEU A 162 8.12 24.66 -5.62
C LEU A 162 6.61 24.56 -5.37
N ASN A 163 5.99 25.59 -4.80
CA ASN A 163 4.54 25.64 -4.63
C ASN A 163 3.81 25.61 -5.99
N GLU A 164 4.42 26.14 -7.06
CA GLU A 164 3.93 26.04 -8.44
C GLU A 164 3.93 24.61 -9.00
N LEU A 165 4.63 23.66 -8.36
CA LEU A 165 4.66 22.25 -8.77
C LEU A 165 3.57 21.41 -8.11
N ALA A 166 2.91 21.95 -7.07
CA ALA A 166 1.80 21.27 -6.41
C ALA A 166 0.57 21.24 -7.33
N LEU A 167 -0.30 20.26 -7.10
CA LEU A 167 -1.52 20.13 -7.90
C LEU A 167 -2.50 21.27 -7.65
N GLU A 168 -2.85 21.99 -8.71
CA GLU A 168 -3.94 22.97 -8.72
C GLU A 168 -5.31 22.27 -8.89
N GLY A 169 -6.37 22.87 -8.34
CA GLY A 169 -7.75 22.40 -8.57
C GLY A 169 -8.29 21.37 -7.56
N GLY A 170 -7.79 21.40 -6.31
CA GLY A 170 -8.42 20.73 -5.16
C GLY A 170 -8.24 19.21 -5.10
N GLY A 171 -7.30 18.66 -5.87
CA GLY A 171 -6.89 17.25 -5.79
C GLY A 171 -5.54 17.11 -5.11
N SER A 172 -5.36 16.05 -4.31
CA SER A 172 -4.09 15.72 -3.67
C SER A 172 -3.77 14.24 -3.80
N PHE A 173 -2.49 13.90 -3.63
CA PHE A 173 -2.10 12.50 -3.48
C PHE A 173 -1.02 12.32 -2.40
N GLU A 174 -1.05 11.16 -1.77
CA GLU A 174 -0.05 10.67 -0.84
C GLU A 174 0.59 9.42 -1.45
N VAL A 175 1.90 9.27 -1.26
CA VAL A 175 2.65 8.10 -1.71
C VAL A 175 3.27 7.40 -0.52
N ARG A 176 3.00 6.11 -0.39
CA ARG A 176 3.67 5.21 0.55
C ARG A 176 4.52 4.24 -0.22
N LEU A 177 5.77 4.09 0.22
CA LEU A 177 6.75 3.24 -0.42
C LEU A 177 7.29 2.24 0.59
N GLU A 178 7.18 0.96 0.25
CA GLU A 178 7.71 -0.14 1.04
C GLU A 178 8.65 -0.99 0.20
N ALA A 179 9.69 -1.52 0.83
CA ALA A 179 10.59 -2.49 0.22
C ALA A 179 10.07 -3.92 0.45
N GLU A 180 9.88 -4.68 -0.62
CA GLU A 180 9.35 -6.05 -0.51
C GLU A 180 10.42 -7.06 -0.06
N SER A 181 11.71 -6.77 -0.27
CA SER A 181 12.77 -7.74 0.06
C SER A 181 12.99 -7.95 1.56
N GLY A 182 12.41 -7.10 2.41
CA GLY A 182 12.39 -7.29 3.87
C GLY A 182 11.40 -8.34 4.38
N LYS A 183 10.49 -8.83 3.53
CA LYS A 183 9.42 -9.78 3.90
C LYS A 183 9.78 -11.21 3.48
N ILE A 184 9.10 -12.21 4.05
CA ILE A 184 9.29 -13.62 3.69
C ILE A 184 8.61 -13.89 2.36
N ASN A 185 9.38 -14.33 1.35
CA ASN A 185 8.80 -14.73 0.08
C ASN A 185 8.20 -16.15 0.16
N VAL A 186 6.86 -16.25 0.15
CA VAL A 186 6.15 -17.54 0.22
C VAL A 186 6.31 -18.39 -1.04
N ASN A 187 6.63 -17.79 -2.19
CA ASN A 187 6.91 -18.55 -3.42
C ASN A 187 8.16 -19.41 -3.34
N CYS A 188 8.98 -19.22 -2.30
CA CYS A 188 10.12 -20.08 -2.01
C CYS A 188 9.71 -21.46 -1.50
N LEU A 189 8.45 -21.64 -1.07
CA LEU A 189 7.88 -22.96 -0.77
C LEU A 189 7.78 -23.85 -2.02
N ALA A 190 7.71 -23.29 -3.23
CA ALA A 190 7.80 -24.06 -4.48
C ALA A 190 9.23 -24.39 -4.93
N MET A 191 10.26 -23.94 -4.21
CA MET A 191 11.66 -24.11 -4.62
C MET A 191 12.35 -25.20 -3.78
N GLU A 192 12.26 -26.45 -4.22
CA GLU A 192 12.91 -27.59 -3.55
C GLU A 192 14.45 -27.49 -3.61
N LYS A 193 14.99 -26.98 -4.74
CA LYS A 193 16.44 -26.80 -4.95
C LYS A 193 16.75 -25.42 -5.52
N ASP A 194 17.84 -24.83 -5.05
CA ASP A 194 18.45 -23.61 -5.60
C ASP A 194 19.87 -23.92 -6.10
N GLY A 195 19.97 -24.22 -7.39
CA GLY A 195 21.18 -24.71 -8.04
C GLY A 195 21.39 -26.23 -7.95
N ASP A 196 22.64 -26.68 -8.09
CA ASP A 196 23.02 -28.10 -8.24
C ASP A 196 23.33 -28.80 -6.89
N SER A 197 23.18 -28.10 -5.76
CA SER A 197 23.50 -28.66 -4.44
C SER A 197 22.25 -29.02 -3.64
N ASP A 198 22.10 -30.30 -3.29
CA ASP A 198 21.05 -30.81 -2.37
C ASP A 198 21.06 -30.19 -0.95
N LYS A 199 22.07 -29.35 -0.65
CA LYS A 199 22.31 -28.70 0.63
C LYS A 199 21.53 -27.39 0.83
N ASN A 200 21.14 -26.73 -0.26
CA ASN A 200 20.41 -25.47 -0.22
C ASN A 200 18.96 -25.72 -0.65
N ARG A 201 18.06 -25.90 0.32
CA ARG A 201 16.62 -26.11 0.10
C ARG A 201 15.83 -24.90 0.57
N PRO A 202 15.53 -23.92 -0.31
CA PRO A 202 14.72 -22.76 0.05
C PRO A 202 13.38 -23.14 0.66
N GLN A 203 12.68 -24.14 0.09
CA GLN A 203 11.41 -24.64 0.60
C GLN A 203 11.49 -25.00 2.09
N ALA A 204 12.49 -25.79 2.49
CA ALA A 204 12.67 -26.20 3.89
C ALA A 204 12.94 -25.00 4.81
N ARG A 205 13.81 -24.05 4.40
CA ARG A 205 14.09 -22.86 5.21
C ARG A 205 12.89 -21.94 5.34
N THR A 206 12.15 -21.73 4.25
CA THR A 206 10.94 -20.91 4.27
C THR A 206 9.88 -21.56 5.15
N TYR A 207 9.70 -22.89 5.08
CA TYR A 207 8.81 -23.63 5.98
C TYR A 207 9.21 -23.43 7.45
N GLU A 208 10.49 -23.66 7.81
CA GLU A 208 10.98 -23.48 9.18
C GLU A 208 10.82 -22.04 9.68
N THR A 209 11.00 -21.05 8.79
CA THR A 209 10.83 -19.64 9.12
C THR A 209 9.36 -19.30 9.39
N LEU A 210 8.43 -19.82 8.58
CA LEU A 210 6.99 -19.64 8.79
C LEU A 210 6.50 -20.38 10.04
N GLU A 211 7.04 -21.57 10.32
CA GLU A 211 6.79 -22.29 11.57
C GLU A 211 7.25 -21.46 12.78
N ALA A 212 8.46 -20.88 12.70
CA ALA A 212 9.00 -20.01 13.73
C ALA A 212 8.19 -18.71 13.92
N LEU A 213 7.65 -18.13 12.83
CA LEU A 213 6.78 -16.96 12.86
C LEU A 213 5.47 -17.24 13.61
N GLN A 214 4.88 -18.42 13.39
CA GLN A 214 3.64 -18.81 14.05
C GLN A 214 3.87 -19.22 15.50
N MET A 215 5.01 -19.83 15.84
CA MET A 215 5.30 -20.45 17.15
C MET A 215 4.96 -19.65 18.43
N PRO A 216 5.01 -18.31 18.48
CA PRO A 216 4.66 -17.56 19.69
C PRO A 216 3.26 -17.87 20.23
N LYS A 217 3.14 -17.97 21.56
CA LYS A 217 1.86 -18.27 22.25
C LYS A 217 0.74 -17.29 21.95
N LEU A 218 1.10 -16.05 21.63
CA LEU A 218 0.14 -15.01 21.27
C LEU A 218 -0.77 -15.47 20.12
N TYR A 219 -0.27 -16.35 19.25
CA TYR A 219 -1.00 -16.86 18.10
C TYR A 219 -1.71 -18.21 18.35
N ASP A 220 -1.61 -18.81 19.55
CA ASP A 220 -2.29 -20.07 19.87
C ASP A 220 -3.81 -20.01 19.58
N PRO A 221 -4.54 -18.91 19.90
CA PRO A 221 -5.97 -18.82 19.61
C PRO A 221 -6.34 -19.04 18.13
N LEU A 222 -5.46 -18.64 17.20
CA LEU A 222 -5.71 -18.79 15.74
C LEU A 222 -5.77 -20.25 15.27
N PHE A 223 -5.28 -21.20 16.08
CA PHE A 223 -5.19 -22.63 15.74
C PHE A 223 -5.92 -23.54 16.73
N ASP A 224 -6.37 -22.98 17.86
CA ASP A 224 -7.10 -23.73 18.90
C ASP A 224 -8.62 -23.76 18.68
N GLU A 225 -9.13 -22.80 17.94
CA GLU A 225 -10.56 -22.65 17.65
C GLU A 225 -10.98 -23.43 16.39
N GLU A 226 -12.25 -23.78 16.33
CA GLU A 226 -12.87 -24.34 15.13
C GLU A 226 -13.15 -23.19 14.15
N LYS A 227 -12.74 -23.35 12.89
CA LYS A 227 -12.92 -22.33 11.87
C LYS A 227 -14.35 -22.32 11.33
N SER A 228 -14.66 -21.31 10.51
CA SER A 228 -15.98 -21.14 9.88
C SER A 228 -16.45 -22.32 9.03
N ASP A 229 -15.53 -23.17 8.57
CA ASP A 229 -15.80 -24.38 7.79
C ASP A 229 -16.08 -25.62 8.67
N GLY A 230 -16.11 -25.45 10.00
CA GLY A 230 -16.33 -26.50 10.99
C GLY A 230 -15.14 -27.44 11.20
N ASN A 231 -13.97 -27.12 10.64
CA ASN A 231 -12.74 -27.89 10.84
C ASN A 231 -11.78 -27.12 11.75
N ARG A 232 -10.97 -27.85 12.51
CA ARG A 232 -9.83 -27.30 13.25
C ARG A 232 -8.55 -27.57 12.48
N TYR A 233 -7.73 -26.55 12.29
CA TYR A 233 -6.45 -26.63 11.59
C TYR A 233 -5.32 -26.34 12.56
N LEU A 234 -4.39 -27.29 12.71
CA LEU A 234 -3.20 -27.08 13.50
C LEU A 234 -2.16 -26.27 12.70
N ARG A 235 -1.21 -25.64 13.39
CA ARG A 235 -0.14 -24.83 12.78
C ARG A 235 0.56 -25.54 11.60
N TYR A 236 0.95 -26.80 11.82
CA TYR A 236 1.61 -27.60 10.79
C TYR A 236 0.67 -28.02 9.65
N ASP A 237 -0.65 -28.12 9.88
CA ASP A 237 -1.62 -28.42 8.82
C ASP A 237 -1.75 -27.24 7.87
N VAL A 238 -1.82 -26.01 8.41
CA VAL A 238 -1.86 -24.78 7.62
C VAL A 238 -0.57 -24.64 6.80
N LEU A 239 0.60 -24.80 7.42
CA LEU A 239 1.88 -24.71 6.71
C LEU A 239 2.03 -25.77 5.62
N ARG A 240 1.60 -27.01 5.90
CA ARG A 240 1.59 -28.06 4.89
C ARG A 240 0.68 -27.72 3.72
N ALA A 241 -0.53 -27.24 4.00
CA ALA A 241 -1.47 -26.82 2.96
C ALA A 241 -0.90 -25.66 2.13
N MET A 242 -0.14 -24.74 2.72
CA MET A 242 0.56 -23.68 1.98
C MET A 242 1.61 -24.24 1.01
N VAL A 243 2.39 -25.24 1.42
CA VAL A 243 3.39 -25.86 0.54
C VAL A 243 2.71 -26.54 -0.64
N ASP A 244 1.78 -27.46 -0.36
CA ASP A 244 1.10 -28.27 -1.37
C ASP A 244 0.20 -27.42 -2.31
N TYR A 245 -0.23 -26.23 -1.87
CA TYR A 245 -0.99 -25.32 -2.74
C TYR A 245 -0.09 -24.63 -3.79
N ILE A 246 1.18 -24.41 -3.47
CA ILE A 246 2.12 -23.57 -4.23
C ILE A 246 3.08 -24.42 -5.06
N ASP A 247 3.54 -25.56 -4.55
CA ASP A 247 4.54 -26.38 -5.22
C ASP A 247 3.96 -27.15 -6.44
N PRO A 248 4.79 -27.41 -7.47
CA PRO A 248 4.28 -27.84 -8.77
C PRO A 248 3.93 -29.32 -8.87
N ASP A 249 4.31 -30.14 -7.88
CA ASP A 249 3.95 -31.55 -7.89
C ASP A 249 2.54 -31.80 -7.35
N ARG A 250 2.25 -33.06 -7.04
CA ARG A 250 0.96 -33.53 -6.53
C ARG A 250 1.16 -34.43 -5.32
N GLY A 251 2.37 -34.39 -4.76
CA GLY A 251 2.85 -35.25 -3.72
C GLY A 251 2.80 -34.54 -2.39
N LYS A 252 1.95 -35.02 -1.49
CA LYS A 252 1.70 -34.41 -0.19
C LYS A 252 3.01 -34.12 0.57
N PHE A 253 3.24 -32.87 0.98
CA PHE A 253 4.46 -32.48 1.70
C PHE A 253 4.57 -33.20 3.04
N SER A 254 5.77 -33.63 3.41
CA SER A 254 6.07 -34.28 4.68
C SER A 254 6.80 -33.32 5.62
N THR A 255 6.09 -32.74 6.59
CA THR A 255 6.62 -31.81 7.59
C THR A 255 7.80 -32.36 8.39
N TYR A 256 7.88 -33.68 8.62
CA TYR A 256 9.00 -34.31 9.31
C TYR A 256 10.29 -34.40 8.47
N ARG A 257 10.15 -34.60 7.15
CA ARG A 257 11.28 -34.77 6.22
C ARG A 257 11.64 -33.46 5.51
N LEU A 258 10.75 -32.47 5.58
CA LEU A 258 10.78 -31.23 4.82
C LEU A 258 11.02 -31.50 3.33
N ALA A 259 10.23 -32.43 2.79
CA ALA A 259 10.32 -32.91 1.42
C ALA A 259 9.00 -33.56 0.98
N ASN A 260 8.79 -33.64 -0.33
CA ASN A 260 7.57 -34.17 -0.92
C ASN A 260 7.49 -35.70 -0.77
N SER A 261 6.28 -36.20 -0.62
CA SER A 261 6.02 -37.63 -0.45
C SER A 261 5.26 -38.19 -1.64
N SER A 262 5.31 -39.51 -1.83
CA SER A 262 4.56 -40.18 -2.90
C SER A 262 3.05 -40.33 -2.62
N GLN A 263 2.55 -39.75 -1.52
CA GLN A 263 1.12 -39.75 -1.23
C GLN A 263 0.45 -38.64 -2.04
N ASP A 264 -0.67 -38.95 -2.68
CA ASP A 264 -1.42 -37.98 -3.47
C ASP A 264 -1.96 -36.85 -2.58
N GLU A 265 -1.87 -35.62 -3.08
CA GLU A 265 -2.45 -34.41 -2.49
C GLU A 265 -3.96 -34.48 -2.52
N ARG A 266 -4.52 -35.14 -1.51
CA ARG A 266 -5.97 -35.29 -1.37
C ARG A 266 -6.54 -34.08 -0.63
N TYR A 267 -6.44 -32.90 -1.24
CA TYR A 267 -7.08 -31.71 -0.67
C TYR A 267 -8.53 -31.61 -1.11
N ARG A 268 -9.37 -31.23 -0.14
CA ARG A 268 -10.82 -31.09 -0.28
C ARG A 268 -11.23 -29.90 -1.14
N TYR A 269 -10.33 -29.22 -1.84
CA TYR A 269 -10.65 -28.05 -2.67
C TYR A 269 -11.73 -28.35 -3.70
N THR A 270 -11.72 -29.55 -4.28
CA THR A 270 -12.75 -30.02 -5.22
C THR A 270 -14.03 -30.52 -4.56
N GLU A 271 -14.03 -30.68 -3.24
CA GLU A 271 -15.17 -31.14 -2.42
C GLU A 271 -15.86 -29.97 -1.70
N LEU A 272 -15.35 -28.74 -1.85
CA LEU A 272 -15.96 -27.51 -1.34
C LEU A 272 -17.27 -27.20 -2.07
N TYR A 273 -18.10 -26.33 -1.47
CA TYR A 273 -19.32 -25.83 -2.09
C TYR A 273 -19.04 -25.13 -3.42
N ASP A 274 -17.99 -24.30 -3.47
CA ASP A 274 -17.44 -23.73 -4.70
C ASP A 274 -16.07 -24.37 -4.98
N PRO A 275 -16.02 -25.41 -5.83
CA PRO A 275 -14.82 -26.21 -6.01
C PRO A 275 -13.79 -25.50 -6.88
N TYR A 276 -12.53 -25.51 -6.42
CA TYR A 276 -11.37 -25.05 -7.18
C TYR A 276 -10.23 -26.07 -7.09
N GLN A 277 -9.16 -25.82 -7.84
CA GLN A 277 -7.95 -26.63 -7.82
C GLN A 277 -6.84 -25.90 -7.06
N ALA A 278 -5.95 -26.67 -6.45
CA ALA A 278 -4.69 -26.13 -5.97
C ALA A 278 -3.95 -25.44 -7.13
N ARG A 279 -3.21 -24.37 -6.81
CA ARG A 279 -2.58 -23.53 -7.83
C ARG A 279 -1.42 -24.24 -8.52
N ASN A 280 -0.67 -25.05 -7.76
CA ASN A 280 0.51 -25.81 -8.18
C ASN A 280 1.50 -24.96 -8.99
N ALA A 281 1.59 -23.69 -8.61
CA ALA A 281 2.42 -22.68 -9.20
C ALA A 281 2.64 -21.54 -8.20
N ARG A 282 3.69 -20.76 -8.44
CA ARG A 282 3.98 -19.54 -7.68
C ARG A 282 2.77 -18.60 -7.70
N LEU A 283 2.47 -18.00 -6.55
CA LEU A 283 1.44 -16.99 -6.34
C LEU A 283 1.80 -15.68 -7.03
N ASP A 284 0.81 -15.00 -7.59
CA ASP A 284 0.94 -13.64 -8.15
C ASP A 284 0.63 -12.58 -7.10
N SER A 285 -0.14 -12.93 -6.06
CA SER A 285 -0.40 -12.07 -4.91
C SER A 285 -0.46 -12.84 -3.58
N VAL A 286 -0.11 -12.16 -2.49
CA VAL A 286 -0.27 -12.67 -1.11
C VAL A 286 -1.74 -12.96 -0.78
N GLN A 287 -2.69 -12.22 -1.36
CA GLN A 287 -4.13 -12.45 -1.11
C GLN A 287 -4.61 -13.83 -1.57
N GLU A 288 -3.90 -14.49 -2.48
CA GLU A 288 -4.26 -15.84 -2.89
C GLU A 288 -4.12 -16.87 -1.79
N LEU A 289 -3.40 -16.55 -0.71
CA LEU A 289 -3.32 -17.40 0.48
C LEU A 289 -4.69 -17.62 1.14
N HIS A 290 -5.69 -16.75 0.93
CA HIS A 290 -7.07 -17.00 1.37
C HIS A 290 -7.71 -18.26 0.75
N LEU A 291 -7.16 -18.77 -0.35
CA LEU A 291 -7.59 -20.04 -0.98
C LEU A 291 -6.89 -21.27 -0.38
N VAL A 292 -5.98 -21.08 0.58
CA VAL A 292 -5.30 -22.20 1.23
C VAL A 292 -6.13 -22.69 2.40
N ALA A 293 -6.24 -24.01 2.56
CA ALA A 293 -6.99 -24.62 3.65
C ALA A 293 -6.43 -24.17 5.02
N GLY A 294 -7.30 -23.64 5.87
CA GLY A 294 -6.94 -23.16 7.20
C GLY A 294 -6.37 -21.74 7.24
N ILE A 295 -6.29 -21.00 6.13
CA ILE A 295 -6.00 -19.57 6.12
C ILE A 295 -7.30 -18.78 6.02
N ASP A 296 -7.60 -18.01 7.07
CA ASP A 296 -8.75 -17.12 7.19
C ASP A 296 -8.30 -15.66 7.34
N ASP A 297 -9.28 -14.76 7.47
CA ASP A 297 -9.05 -13.33 7.63
C ASP A 297 -8.23 -13.01 8.90
N ASP A 298 -8.41 -13.77 9.98
CA ASP A 298 -7.66 -13.60 11.23
C ASP A 298 -6.20 -14.01 11.08
N TRP A 299 -5.92 -15.14 10.41
CA TRP A 299 -4.55 -15.54 10.08
C TRP A 299 -3.89 -14.51 9.15
N MET A 300 -4.61 -14.03 8.14
CA MET A 300 -4.09 -13.02 7.20
C MET A 300 -3.85 -11.68 7.90
N ALA A 301 -4.72 -11.26 8.80
CA ALA A 301 -4.52 -10.06 9.61
C ALA A 301 -3.26 -10.18 10.49
N ALA A 302 -3.01 -11.38 11.05
CA ALA A 302 -1.85 -11.62 11.90
C ALA A 302 -0.52 -11.66 11.13
N PHE A 303 -0.47 -12.29 9.95
CA PHE A 303 0.81 -12.63 9.30
C PHE A 303 1.03 -12.00 7.92
N ALA A 304 0.01 -11.54 7.20
CA ALA A 304 0.18 -11.14 5.80
C ALA A 304 1.16 -9.97 5.60
N HIS A 305 1.31 -9.10 6.60
CA HIS A 305 2.26 -7.97 6.54
C HIS A 305 3.73 -8.41 6.52
N GLU A 306 4.01 -9.62 7.02
CA GLU A 306 5.34 -10.23 7.05
C GLU A 306 5.68 -11.04 5.79
N LEU A 307 4.73 -11.14 4.85
CA LEU A 307 4.82 -12.01 3.67
C LEU A 307 4.89 -11.20 2.37
N THR A 308 5.58 -11.77 1.38
CA THR A 308 5.57 -11.30 0.00
C THR A 308 5.55 -12.50 -0.95
N VAL A 309 5.22 -12.25 -2.22
CA VAL A 309 5.35 -13.22 -3.33
C VAL A 309 6.47 -12.83 -4.29
N TYR A 310 7.10 -11.67 -4.07
CA TYR A 310 8.11 -11.09 -4.94
C TYR A 310 9.51 -11.22 -4.35
N GLY A 311 10.53 -11.16 -5.20
CA GLY A 311 11.94 -11.15 -4.77
C GLY A 311 12.54 -12.55 -4.59
N GLY A 312 13.58 -12.62 -3.76
CA GLY A 312 14.34 -13.86 -3.52
C GLY A 312 13.91 -14.59 -2.25
N CYS A 313 14.55 -15.73 -1.97
CA CYS A 313 14.30 -16.55 -0.77
C CYS A 313 15.15 -16.16 0.44
N LYS A 314 15.71 -14.95 0.43
CA LYS A 314 16.50 -14.41 1.53
C LYS A 314 15.91 -13.06 1.91
N VAL A 315 15.74 -12.86 3.21
CA VAL A 315 15.22 -11.63 3.79
C VAL A 315 16.31 -10.57 3.80
N ASN A 316 16.01 -9.37 3.35
CA ASN A 316 16.94 -8.25 3.36
C ASN A 316 16.90 -7.53 4.71
N LEU A 317 17.97 -7.66 5.49
CA LEU A 317 18.07 -7.09 6.83
C LEU A 317 18.09 -5.57 6.86
N ASN A 318 18.25 -4.91 5.72
CA ASN A 318 18.11 -3.46 5.60
C ASN A 318 16.65 -3.00 5.58
N PHE A 319 15.71 -3.88 5.19
CA PHE A 319 14.28 -3.56 5.06
C PHE A 319 13.35 -4.48 5.87
N ALA A 320 13.90 -5.48 6.54
CA ALA A 320 13.20 -6.42 7.41
C ALA A 320 12.56 -5.76 8.64
N SER A 321 11.36 -6.20 9.02
CA SER A 321 10.76 -5.83 10.31
C SER A 321 11.58 -6.39 11.48
N PRO A 322 11.39 -5.90 12.71
CA PRO A 322 12.04 -6.47 13.89
C PRO A 322 11.74 -7.97 14.06
N GLU A 323 10.53 -8.41 13.73
CA GLU A 323 10.15 -9.82 13.80
C GLU A 323 10.94 -10.67 12.80
N GLN A 324 11.10 -10.20 11.57
CA GLN A 324 11.94 -10.85 10.57
C GLN A 324 13.41 -10.93 10.97
N VAL A 325 13.94 -9.85 11.56
CA VAL A 325 15.29 -9.84 12.11
C VAL A 325 15.40 -10.91 13.20
N ALA A 326 14.45 -11.00 14.13
CA ALA A 326 14.43 -12.02 15.17
C ALA A 326 14.41 -13.45 14.62
N LEU A 327 13.64 -13.71 13.56
CA LEU A 327 13.62 -15.01 12.87
C LEU A 327 14.96 -15.36 12.21
N VAL A 328 15.59 -14.37 11.56
CA VAL A 328 16.94 -14.54 10.99
C VAL A 328 17.97 -14.83 12.09
N LEU A 329 17.91 -14.10 13.20
CA LEU A 329 18.81 -14.32 14.35
C LEU A 329 18.64 -15.73 14.92
N ARG A 330 17.40 -16.19 15.07
CA ARG A 330 17.09 -17.57 15.51
C ARG A 330 17.72 -18.62 14.60
N HIS A 331 17.73 -18.42 13.28
CA HIS A 331 18.36 -19.35 12.34
C HIS A 331 19.89 -19.35 12.44
N ALA A 332 20.50 -18.20 12.72
CA ALA A 332 21.96 -18.00 12.65
C ALA A 332 22.67 -18.05 14.01
N VAL A 333 21.94 -18.14 15.12
CA VAL A 333 22.50 -18.13 16.48
C VAL A 333 23.50 -19.26 16.70
N SER A 334 24.54 -18.98 17.48
CA SER A 334 25.47 -20.01 17.91
C SER A 334 24.89 -20.84 19.07
N GLY A 335 25.41 -22.06 19.24
CA GLY A 335 24.99 -22.94 20.33
C GLY A 335 25.15 -22.35 21.74
N LYS A 336 25.97 -21.30 21.91
CA LYS A 336 26.18 -20.61 23.20
C LYS A 336 24.95 -19.83 23.64
N ASP A 337 24.31 -19.12 22.70
CA ASP A 337 23.19 -18.21 22.97
C ASP A 337 21.85 -18.74 22.43
N ARG A 338 21.81 -20.00 22.01
CA ARG A 338 20.63 -20.68 21.45
C ARG A 338 19.39 -20.60 22.36
N TRP A 339 19.60 -20.61 23.69
CA TRP A 339 18.55 -20.44 24.69
C TRP A 339 17.78 -19.11 24.56
N LYS A 340 18.38 -18.06 23.98
CA LYS A 340 17.71 -16.77 23.73
C LYS A 340 16.71 -16.83 22.57
N THR A 341 16.84 -17.83 21.70
CA THR A 341 16.09 -17.93 20.43
C THR A 341 15.18 -19.14 20.34
N GLU A 342 15.09 -19.91 21.44
CA GLU A 342 14.29 -21.13 21.51
C GLU A 342 13.07 -20.98 22.43
N GLY A 343 12.07 -21.82 22.19
CA GLY A 343 10.82 -21.86 22.96
C GLY A 343 9.76 -20.88 22.44
N GLU A 344 8.56 -21.03 22.97
CA GLU A 344 7.36 -20.30 22.53
C GLU A 344 7.39 -18.80 22.90
N ASN A 345 8.35 -18.38 23.73
CA ASN A 345 8.52 -16.99 24.15
C ASN A 345 9.83 -16.37 23.64
N PHE A 346 10.47 -16.97 22.63
CA PHE A 346 11.78 -16.50 22.13
C PHE A 346 11.75 -15.03 21.72
N LEU A 347 10.64 -14.56 21.13
CA LEU A 347 10.46 -13.16 20.75
C LEU A 347 10.71 -12.19 21.92
N THR A 348 10.32 -12.53 23.15
CA THR A 348 10.56 -11.63 24.29
C THR A 348 12.05 -11.39 24.57
N MET A 349 12.91 -12.34 24.22
CA MET A 349 14.35 -12.26 24.42
C MET A 349 15.08 -11.70 23.20
N THR A 350 14.58 -11.99 21.99
CA THR A 350 15.22 -11.57 20.74
C THR A 350 14.77 -10.20 20.24
N MET A 351 13.52 -9.81 20.51
CA MET A 351 12.95 -8.56 19.98
C MET A 351 13.69 -7.29 20.40
N PRO A 352 14.20 -7.14 21.65
CA PRO A 352 14.99 -5.96 22.01
C PRO A 352 16.22 -5.78 21.11
N LEU A 353 16.93 -6.88 20.82
CA LEU A 353 18.09 -6.85 19.93
C LEU A 353 17.68 -6.62 18.47
N ALA A 354 16.57 -7.20 18.03
CA ALA A 354 16.06 -7.00 16.69
C ALA A 354 15.60 -5.55 16.43
N ASN A 355 14.90 -4.93 17.38
CA ASN A 355 14.55 -3.51 17.34
C ASN A 355 15.80 -2.62 17.25
N PHE A 356 16.82 -2.91 18.07
CA PHE A 356 18.08 -2.18 18.03
C PHE A 356 18.77 -2.28 16.66
N VAL A 357 18.69 -3.44 15.98
CA VAL A 357 19.18 -3.59 14.60
C VAL A 357 18.40 -2.69 13.63
N VAL A 358 17.07 -2.60 13.76
CA VAL A 358 16.24 -1.72 12.91
C VAL A 358 16.52 -0.24 13.16
N GLU A 359 16.69 0.16 14.41
CA GLU A 359 17.02 1.54 14.78
C GLU A 359 18.42 1.93 14.28
N SER A 360 19.41 1.05 14.45
CA SER A 360 20.80 1.32 14.06
C SER A 360 21.01 1.56 12.56
N ARG A 361 20.10 1.04 11.72
CA ARG A 361 20.20 1.10 10.25
C ARG A 361 19.31 2.17 9.63
N GLU A 362 18.56 2.94 10.43
CA GLU A 362 17.63 3.98 9.96
C GLU A 362 18.31 5.02 9.07
N PHE A 363 19.56 5.38 9.38
CA PHE A 363 20.32 6.40 8.65
C PHE A 363 21.49 5.86 7.81
N ASN A 364 21.87 4.59 7.99
CA ASN A 364 22.93 3.98 7.20
C ASN A 364 22.73 2.47 7.11
N LEU A 365 22.42 2.01 5.90
CA LEU A 365 22.16 0.60 5.62
C LEU A 365 23.44 -0.24 5.69
N PHE A 366 23.29 -1.50 6.08
CA PHE A 366 24.40 -2.45 6.09
C PHE A 366 24.84 -2.74 4.66
N THR A 367 26.16 -2.85 4.46
CA THR A 367 26.75 -3.25 3.17
C THR A 367 27.21 -4.70 3.16
N LYS A 368 27.50 -5.27 4.34
CA LYS A 368 27.94 -6.65 4.53
C LYS A 368 27.22 -7.28 5.73
N LEU A 369 26.93 -8.57 5.63
CA LEU A 369 26.38 -9.35 6.75
C LEU A 369 27.34 -9.44 7.95
N ASP A 370 28.65 -9.30 7.72
CA ASP A 370 29.63 -9.22 8.80
C ASP A 370 29.43 -7.98 9.69
N ASP A 371 28.89 -6.89 9.14
CA ASP A 371 28.63 -5.68 9.92
C ASP A 371 27.40 -5.85 10.81
N VAL A 372 26.37 -6.55 10.30
CA VAL A 372 25.23 -6.99 11.12
C VAL A 372 25.70 -7.90 12.26
N LYS A 373 26.59 -8.87 11.97
CA LYS A 373 27.17 -9.73 13.00
C LYS A 373 27.84 -8.91 14.10
N LYS A 374 28.70 -7.94 13.75
CA LYS A 374 29.41 -7.11 14.76
C LYS A 374 28.45 -6.35 15.66
N LEU A 375 27.38 -5.81 15.08
CA LEU A 375 26.33 -5.10 15.80
C LEU A 375 25.60 -6.02 16.78
N VAL A 376 25.19 -7.20 16.32
CA VAL A 376 24.43 -8.17 17.11
C VAL A 376 25.29 -8.79 18.22
N ASP A 377 26.58 -9.06 17.94
CA ASP A 377 27.51 -9.61 18.93
C ASP A 377 27.82 -8.60 20.05
N ASN A 378 27.97 -7.30 19.70
CA ASN A 378 28.39 -6.25 20.63
C ASN A 378 27.61 -4.94 20.40
N PRO A 379 26.33 -4.88 20.78
CA PRO A 379 25.47 -3.71 20.53
C PRO A 379 25.96 -2.44 21.23
N ASP A 380 26.65 -2.58 22.38
CA ASP A 380 27.23 -1.46 23.14
C ASP A 380 28.15 -0.55 22.30
N ASN A 381 28.83 -1.12 21.30
CA ASN A 381 29.77 -0.37 20.46
C ASN A 381 29.08 0.51 19.41
N PHE A 382 27.77 0.35 19.21
CA PHE A 382 26.98 1.02 18.18
C PHE A 382 25.96 2.01 18.75
N VAL A 383 26.00 2.25 20.06
CA VAL A 383 25.21 3.29 20.71
C VAL A 383 25.65 4.65 20.16
N ASN A 384 24.70 5.42 19.63
CA ASN A 384 24.99 6.77 19.16
C ASN A 384 25.46 7.62 20.36
N PRO A 385 26.67 8.20 20.35
CA PRO A 385 27.19 8.97 21.49
C PRO A 385 26.25 10.08 21.94
N LEU A 386 25.47 10.68 21.03
CA LEU A 386 24.50 11.73 21.35
C LEU A 386 23.35 11.25 22.24
N THR A 387 23.02 9.96 22.23
CA THR A 387 22.01 9.36 23.14
C THR A 387 22.51 9.23 24.59
N LEU A 388 23.84 9.27 24.80
CA LEU A 388 24.47 9.31 26.12
C LEU A 388 24.61 10.74 26.66
N PHE A 389 24.41 11.76 25.81
CA PHE A 389 24.56 13.18 26.14
C PHE A 389 23.25 13.97 26.03
N GLY A 390 22.10 13.31 26.11
CA GLY A 390 20.80 13.97 26.20
C GLY A 390 20.72 14.87 27.44
N GLU A 391 20.60 16.17 27.19
CA GLU A 391 20.33 17.33 28.07
C GLU A 391 20.92 17.33 29.50
N ASP A 392 21.75 18.35 29.74
CA ASP A 392 22.38 18.71 31.00
C ASP A 392 21.55 18.42 32.27
N GLY A 393 22.09 17.54 33.12
CA GLY A 393 22.22 17.87 34.54
C GLY A 393 21.10 17.48 35.51
N ASP A 394 20.23 16.50 35.23
CA ASP A 394 19.31 15.98 36.27
C ASP A 394 19.42 14.45 36.42
N SER A 395 19.79 14.01 37.63
CA SER A 395 20.09 12.61 37.95
C SER A 395 18.87 11.67 37.92
N ASP A 396 17.67 12.21 37.69
CA ASP A 396 16.42 11.45 37.61
C ASP A 396 16.11 10.93 36.19
N ASN A 397 16.80 11.40 35.13
CA ASN A 397 16.55 10.99 33.74
C ASN A 397 17.39 9.78 33.25
N LEU A 398 18.24 9.21 34.12
CA LEU A 398 18.94 7.94 33.83
C LEU A 398 18.00 6.75 33.59
N ALA A 399 16.71 6.88 33.94
CA ALA A 399 15.67 5.89 33.64
C ALA A 399 15.24 5.87 32.16
N ASN A 400 15.57 6.92 31.38
CA ASN A 400 15.15 7.10 29.99
C ASN A 400 16.27 6.86 28.96
N VAL A 401 17.47 6.45 29.39
CA VAL A 401 18.51 6.02 28.44
C VAL A 401 18.06 4.69 27.83
N PRO A 402 18.04 4.54 26.49
CA PRO A 402 17.72 3.27 25.84
C PRO A 402 18.63 2.18 26.41
N LYS A 403 18.04 1.17 27.06
CA LYS A 403 18.81 0.04 27.58
C LYS A 403 19.39 -0.72 26.40
N VAL A 404 20.71 -0.73 26.29
CA VAL A 404 21.38 -1.53 25.28
C VAL A 404 21.02 -3.00 25.52
N PRO A 405 20.52 -3.72 24.50
CA PRO A 405 20.13 -5.11 24.65
C PRO A 405 21.36 -6.01 24.82
N ASP A 406 21.17 -7.17 25.43
CA ASP A 406 22.24 -8.16 25.52
C ASP A 406 22.60 -8.69 24.13
N GLY A 407 23.90 -8.66 23.80
CA GLY A 407 24.42 -9.20 22.54
C GLY A 407 24.16 -10.70 22.36
N MET A 408 24.24 -11.17 21.12
CA MET A 408 24.02 -12.56 20.73
C MET A 408 25.09 -13.00 19.73
N ASP A 409 25.79 -14.10 20.01
CA ASP A 409 26.78 -14.63 19.08
C ASP A 409 26.08 -15.29 17.88
N VAL A 410 26.26 -14.70 16.69
CA VAL A 410 25.68 -15.20 15.43
C VAL A 410 26.73 -15.65 14.42
N ARG A 411 26.36 -16.60 13.57
CA ARG A 411 27.22 -17.17 12.53
C ARG A 411 26.88 -16.57 11.18
N VAL A 412 27.90 -16.17 10.41
CA VAL A 412 27.69 -15.63 9.05
C VAL A 412 27.50 -16.74 8.02
N ASN A 413 28.25 -17.84 8.16
CA ASN A 413 28.18 -18.98 7.25
C ASN A 413 27.60 -20.19 8.00
N GLY A 414 26.63 -20.87 7.39
CA GLY A 414 26.20 -22.19 7.82
C GLY A 414 27.27 -23.25 7.59
N GLY A 415 27.04 -24.44 8.12
CA GLY A 415 27.97 -25.54 7.97
C GLY A 415 27.48 -26.83 8.61
N GLU A 416 28.26 -27.88 8.39
CA GLU A 416 28.01 -29.21 8.92
C GLU A 416 29.33 -29.81 9.37
N ARG A 417 29.35 -30.38 10.58
CA ARG A 417 30.50 -31.10 11.10
C ARG A 417 30.03 -32.21 12.02
N ASP A 418 30.57 -33.41 11.82
CA ASP A 418 30.30 -34.58 12.67
C ASP A 418 28.80 -34.89 12.84
N GLY A 419 28.01 -34.67 11.77
CA GLY A 419 26.55 -34.88 11.75
C GLY A 419 25.72 -33.77 12.40
N ALA A 420 26.37 -32.74 12.98
CA ALA A 420 25.69 -31.55 13.46
C ALA A 420 25.68 -30.48 12.37
N THR A 421 24.48 -30.01 12.00
CA THR A 421 24.27 -28.90 11.07
C THR A 421 24.01 -27.60 11.84
N TRP A 422 24.39 -26.48 11.26
CA TRP A 422 24.04 -25.16 11.75
C TRP A 422 23.79 -24.18 10.62
N GLY A 423 22.86 -23.26 10.86
CA GLY A 423 22.57 -22.14 9.96
C GLY A 423 23.55 -20.98 10.16
N GLY A 424 23.62 -20.13 9.16
CA GLY A 424 24.24 -18.82 9.25
C GLY A 424 23.42 -17.75 8.54
N LEU A 425 23.77 -16.49 8.78
CA LEU A 425 23.07 -15.34 8.19
C LEU A 425 22.97 -15.42 6.67
N LYS A 426 24.01 -15.91 5.98
CA LYS A 426 24.00 -16.03 4.51
C LYS A 426 22.98 -17.01 3.97
N ASP A 427 22.44 -17.91 4.78
CA ASP A 427 21.49 -18.93 4.33
C ASP A 427 20.08 -18.36 4.18
N VAL A 428 19.72 -17.41 5.05
CA VAL A 428 18.37 -16.82 5.16
C VAL A 428 18.32 -15.32 4.90
N ALA A 429 19.47 -14.63 4.89
CA ALA A 429 19.49 -13.17 4.83
C ALA A 429 20.44 -12.58 3.78
N THR A 430 20.15 -11.34 3.41
CA THR A 430 20.95 -10.49 2.52
C THR A 430 20.96 -9.04 3.03
N VAL A 431 21.88 -8.23 2.49
CA VAL A 431 21.96 -6.77 2.70
C VAL A 431 22.21 -6.04 1.37
N THR A 432 21.78 -6.67 0.28
CA THR A 432 21.90 -6.12 -1.07
C THR A 432 21.04 -4.86 -1.20
N PRO A 433 21.38 -3.95 -2.13
CA PRO A 433 20.49 -2.83 -2.46
C PRO A 433 19.10 -3.34 -2.85
N GLU A 434 18.07 -2.58 -2.48
CA GLU A 434 16.70 -2.93 -2.81
C GLU A 434 16.49 -2.94 -4.33
N ARG A 435 15.58 -3.80 -4.76
CA ARG A 435 15.23 -3.99 -6.16
C ARG A 435 13.73 -3.87 -6.40
N ILE A 436 12.90 -4.30 -5.44
CA ILE A 436 11.46 -4.44 -5.61
C ILE A 436 10.76 -3.60 -4.56
N TYR A 437 9.99 -2.63 -5.05
CA TYR A 437 9.24 -1.71 -4.22
C TYR A 437 7.75 -1.90 -4.41
N ARG A 438 7.01 -1.90 -3.30
CA ARG A 438 5.56 -1.74 -3.27
C ARG A 438 5.25 -0.26 -3.08
N LEU A 439 4.35 0.23 -3.92
CA LEU A 439 3.88 1.60 -3.95
C LEU A 439 2.39 1.59 -3.67
N GLU A 440 1.96 2.39 -2.71
CA GLU A 440 0.54 2.72 -2.50
C GLU A 440 0.36 4.22 -2.76
N ILE A 441 -0.49 4.55 -3.73
CA ILE A 441 -0.86 5.93 -4.05
C ILE A 441 -2.30 6.13 -3.61
N ILE A 442 -2.51 7.05 -2.69
CA ILE A 442 -3.83 7.44 -2.20
C ILE A 442 -4.14 8.81 -2.79
N THR A 443 -5.22 8.93 -3.54
CA THR A 443 -5.60 10.17 -4.22
C THR A 443 -6.97 10.62 -3.74
N THR A 444 -7.06 11.89 -3.37
CA THR A 444 -8.29 12.51 -2.89
C THR A 444 -8.66 13.67 -3.79
N VAL A 445 -9.89 13.67 -4.31
CA VAL A 445 -10.46 14.79 -5.08
C VAL A 445 -11.89 15.00 -4.59
N GLY A 446 -12.11 16.08 -3.85
CA GLY A 446 -13.40 16.33 -3.19
C GLY A 446 -13.81 15.18 -2.26
N SER A 447 -14.91 14.50 -2.57
CA SER A 447 -15.42 13.33 -1.83
C SER A 447 -14.87 11.99 -2.33
N VAL A 448 -14.18 11.97 -3.46
CA VAL A 448 -13.66 10.74 -4.08
C VAL A 448 -12.28 10.44 -3.51
N ASN A 449 -12.14 9.25 -2.93
CA ASN A 449 -10.86 8.69 -2.53
C ASN A 449 -10.61 7.42 -3.35
N LYS A 450 -9.44 7.35 -3.98
CA LYS A 450 -9.02 6.21 -4.80
C LYS A 450 -7.64 5.76 -4.34
N ARG A 451 -7.42 4.44 -4.35
CA ARG A 451 -6.15 3.86 -3.95
C ARG A 451 -5.61 2.98 -5.06
N VAL A 452 -4.32 3.15 -5.36
CA VAL A 452 -3.61 2.27 -6.29
C VAL A 452 -2.50 1.58 -5.53
N THR A 453 -2.49 0.25 -5.57
CA THR A 453 -1.38 -0.57 -5.08
C THR A 453 -0.64 -1.16 -6.28
N ALA A 454 0.65 -0.88 -6.38
CA ALA A 454 1.48 -1.39 -7.46
C ALA A 454 2.82 -1.90 -6.93
N VAL A 455 3.43 -2.86 -7.64
CA VAL A 455 4.76 -3.38 -7.30
C VAL A 455 5.68 -3.18 -8.50
N TYR A 456 6.83 -2.56 -8.28
CA TYR A 456 7.81 -2.24 -9.31
C TYR A 456 9.14 -2.92 -9.02
N ASP A 457 9.69 -3.64 -10.00
CA ASP A 457 11.04 -4.19 -9.96
C ASP A 457 11.96 -3.37 -10.86
N ILE A 458 12.92 -2.65 -10.28
CA ILE A 458 13.83 -1.73 -10.98
C ILE A 458 14.82 -2.42 -11.94
N GLN A 459 15.08 -3.72 -11.75
CA GLN A 459 16.03 -4.49 -12.56
C GLN A 459 15.36 -5.50 -13.49
N TYR A 460 14.02 -5.56 -13.52
CA TYR A 460 13.30 -6.47 -14.40
C TYR A 460 13.72 -6.26 -15.86
N ALA A 461 14.16 -7.34 -16.52
CA ALA A 461 14.58 -7.28 -17.91
C ALA A 461 13.35 -7.31 -18.81
N ARG A 462 13.09 -6.21 -19.52
CA ARG A 462 11.98 -6.14 -20.47
C ARG A 462 12.32 -6.95 -21.72
N SER A 463 11.45 -7.89 -22.11
CA SER A 463 11.67 -8.76 -23.27
C SER A 463 11.56 -8.03 -24.61
N GLN A 464 10.79 -6.93 -24.69
CA GLN A 464 10.45 -6.26 -25.95
C GLN A 464 10.96 -4.82 -26.10
N SER A 465 11.62 -4.24 -25.09
CA SER A 465 12.11 -2.86 -25.13
C SER A 465 13.50 -2.74 -24.50
N GLN A 466 14.34 -1.83 -24.99
CA GLN A 466 15.57 -1.49 -24.30
C GLN A 466 15.27 -0.79 -22.96
N GLY A 467 15.79 -1.33 -21.86
CA GLY A 467 15.61 -0.78 -20.51
C GLY A 467 15.47 -1.87 -19.44
N LYS A 468 15.69 -1.48 -18.18
CA LYS A 468 15.38 -2.29 -16.99
C LYS A 468 14.29 -1.60 -16.18
N GLY A 469 13.44 -2.37 -15.53
CA GLY A 469 12.38 -1.86 -14.68
C GLY A 469 11.00 -2.31 -15.15
N ALA A 470 10.12 -2.90 -14.34
CA ALA A 470 8.75 -3.20 -14.76
C ALA A 470 7.78 -3.24 -13.58
N TRP A 471 6.53 -2.85 -13.84
CA TRP A 471 5.42 -3.11 -12.94
C TRP A 471 5.09 -4.59 -12.97
N LEU A 472 5.24 -5.27 -11.83
CA LEU A 472 4.93 -6.68 -11.64
C LEU A 472 3.46 -6.90 -11.27
N TYR A 473 2.87 -5.91 -10.60
CA TYR A 473 1.51 -5.96 -10.09
C TYR A 473 0.90 -4.55 -10.09
N TYR A 474 -0.41 -4.50 -10.34
CA TYR A 474 -1.20 -3.28 -10.33
C TYR A 474 -2.63 -3.59 -9.94
N ARG A 475 -3.14 -2.89 -8.92
CA ARG A 475 -4.55 -2.93 -8.48
C ARG A 475 -5.03 -1.52 -8.19
N GLU A 476 -6.20 -1.19 -8.70
CA GLU A 476 -6.95 0.04 -8.41
C GLU A 476 -8.14 -0.35 -7.52
N ASP A 477 -8.22 0.25 -6.34
CA ASP A 477 -9.28 0.07 -5.33
C ASP A 477 -10.14 1.35 -5.23
#